data_AF-A0AAU6CX52-F1
#
_entry.id   AF-A0AAU6CX52-F1
#
_cell.length_a   1.000
_cell.length_b   1.000
_cell.length_c   1.000
_cell.angle_alpha   90.00
_cell.angle_beta   90.00
_cell.angle_gamma   90.00
#
_symmetry.space_group_name_H-M   'P 1'
#
loop_
_entity.id
_entity.type
_entity.pdbx_description
1 polymer ?
#
loop_
_entity_poly.entity_id
_entity_poly.type
_entity_poly.pdbx_seq_one_letter_code
_entity_poly.pdbx_strand_id
1 'polypeptide(L)'
;MADDNVFAALPVEVQRGGGITDQVGQHAKILAQNYDDATHYDLNDPPWGEGDETAETFKAKYVQPHADLRDALHSLADAITTAGAKTLFSGKDFQGAQDDAIDALHHEGGGRH
;
A
#
# COMPACT_ATOMS: atom_id res chain seq x y z
N MET A 1 28.65 1.69 29.45
CA MET A 1 28.23 1.33 28.07
C MET A 1 26.77 0.87 28.06
N ALA A 2 25.87 1.62 28.70
CA ALA A 2 24.45 1.28 28.83
C ALA A 2 23.53 2.35 28.22
N ASP A 3 24.10 3.35 27.54
CA ASP A 3 23.37 4.54 27.08
C ASP A 3 22.90 4.42 25.61
N ASP A 4 23.27 3.37 24.88
CA ASP A 4 23.09 3.33 23.41
C ASP A 4 21.78 2.70 22.91
N ASN A 5 20.84 2.34 23.78
CA ASN A 5 19.61 1.63 23.40
C ASN A 5 18.32 2.32 23.87
N VAL A 6 18.32 3.66 23.95
CA VAL A 6 17.10 4.40 24.36
C VAL A 6 15.95 4.23 23.35
N PHE A 7 16.22 3.83 22.10
CA PHE A 7 15.20 3.75 21.06
C PHE A 7 15.17 2.39 20.37
N ALA A 8 14.05 1.68 20.52
CA ALA A 8 13.85 0.30 20.03
C ALA A 8 13.63 0.17 18.51
N ALA A 9 13.32 1.27 17.82
CA ALA A 9 13.14 1.29 16.36
C ALA A 9 14.19 2.19 15.72
N LEU A 10 14.89 1.67 14.71
CA LEU A 10 15.78 2.46 13.84
C LEU A 10 14.90 3.21 12.82
N PRO A 11 14.70 4.54 12.96
CA PRO A 11 13.74 5.28 12.13
C PRO A 11 14.03 5.14 10.63
N VAL A 12 15.32 5.10 10.28
CA VAL A 12 15.78 4.90 8.89
C VAL A 12 15.31 3.56 8.29
N GLU A 13 15.33 2.48 9.07
CA GLU A 13 14.90 1.16 8.61
C GLU A 13 13.37 1.10 8.46
N VAL A 14 12.64 1.79 9.35
CA VAL A 14 11.18 1.91 9.24
C VAL A 14 10.79 2.72 8.00
N GLN A 15 11.45 3.87 7.76
CA GLN A 15 11.23 4.68 6.56
C GLN A 15 11.55 3.89 5.29
N ARG A 16 12.66 3.15 5.26
CA ARG A 16 13.04 2.28 4.15
C ARG A 16 11.99 1.18 3.90
N GLY A 17 11.52 0.53 4.97
CA GLY A 17 10.45 -0.47 4.90
C GLY A 17 9.18 0.11 4.27
N GLY A 18 8.76 1.31 4.71
CA GLY A 18 7.61 2.01 4.13
C GLY A 18 7.77 2.33 2.64
N GLY A 19 8.96 2.77 2.23
CA GLY A 19 9.27 3.00 0.81
C GLY A 19 9.23 1.73 -0.05
N ILE A 20 9.75 0.61 0.45
CA ILE A 20 9.68 -0.69 -0.24
C ILE A 20 8.22 -1.15 -0.36
N THR A 21 7.44 -1.04 0.72
CA THR A 21 6.02 -1.41 0.70
C THR A 21 5.22 -0.53 -0.28
N ASP A 22 5.51 0.77 -0.37
CA ASP A 22 4.90 1.63 -1.38
C ASP A 22 5.23 1.17 -2.80
N GLN A 23 6.50 0.85 -3.10
CA GLN A 23 6.89 0.30 -4.41
C GLN A 23 6.14 -0.99 -4.77
N VAL A 24 5.95 -1.89 -3.81
CA VAL A 24 5.13 -3.10 -4.00
C VAL A 24 3.67 -2.73 -4.28
N GLY A 25 3.12 -1.75 -3.56
CA GLY A 25 1.76 -1.23 -3.80
C GLY A 25 1.61 -0.65 -5.20
N GLN A 26 2.55 0.18 -5.67
CA GLN A 26 2.54 0.72 -7.03
C GLN A 26 2.64 -0.39 -8.08
N HIS A 27 3.46 -1.42 -7.85
CA HIS A 27 3.53 -2.57 -8.75
C HIS A 27 2.20 -3.35 -8.77
N ALA A 28 1.56 -3.54 -7.63
CA ALA A 28 0.24 -4.16 -7.54
C ALA A 28 -0.82 -3.34 -8.30
N LYS A 29 -0.76 -2.01 -8.26
CA LYS A 29 -1.66 -1.13 -9.05
C LYS A 29 -1.48 -1.35 -10.54
N ILE A 30 -0.24 -1.44 -11.01
CA ILE A 30 0.06 -1.75 -12.42
C ILE A 30 -0.51 -3.12 -12.80
N LEU A 31 -0.37 -4.13 -11.94
CA LEU A 31 -0.93 -5.46 -12.20
C LEU A 31 -2.46 -5.47 -12.23
N ALA A 32 -3.11 -4.73 -11.34
CA ALA A 32 -4.56 -4.55 -11.35
C ALA A 32 -5.03 -3.85 -12.63
N GLN A 33 -4.33 -2.80 -13.06
CA GLN A 33 -4.59 -2.11 -14.32
C GLN A 33 -4.42 -3.03 -15.53
N ASN A 34 -3.34 -3.82 -15.56
CA ASN A 34 -3.10 -4.79 -16.63
C ASN A 34 -4.19 -5.87 -16.69
N TYR A 35 -4.73 -6.29 -15.53
CA TYR A 35 -5.88 -7.18 -15.50
C TYR A 35 -7.09 -6.53 -16.16
N ASP A 36 -7.41 -5.29 -15.80
CA ASP A 36 -8.52 -4.54 -16.40
C ASP A 36 -8.35 -4.41 -17.91
N ASP A 37 -7.18 -3.99 -18.37
CA ASP A 37 -6.90 -3.79 -19.80
C ASP A 37 -7.00 -5.11 -20.58
N ALA A 38 -6.55 -6.23 -19.99
CA ALA A 38 -6.56 -7.55 -20.63
C ALA A 38 -7.94 -8.23 -20.62
N THR A 39 -8.85 -7.81 -19.74
CA THR A 39 -10.13 -8.48 -19.49
C THR A 39 -11.35 -7.58 -19.69
N HIS A 40 -11.12 -6.32 -20.06
CA HIS A 40 -12.16 -5.38 -20.43
C HIS A 40 -13.01 -5.92 -21.60
N TYR A 41 -14.32 -5.65 -21.53
CA TYR A 41 -15.31 -5.90 -22.57
C TYR A 41 -16.22 -4.69 -22.75
N ASP A 42 -16.71 -4.47 -23.98
CA ASP A 42 -17.75 -3.49 -24.27
C ASP A 42 -19.13 -4.11 -23.95
N LEU A 43 -19.95 -3.40 -23.19
CA LEU A 43 -21.32 -3.83 -22.90
C LEU A 43 -22.27 -3.64 -24.10
N ASN A 44 -21.92 -2.76 -25.04
CA ASN A 44 -22.70 -2.50 -26.25
C ASN A 44 -22.30 -3.40 -27.43
N ASP A 45 -21.11 -4.01 -27.37
CA ASP A 45 -20.60 -4.99 -28.33
C ASP A 45 -19.90 -6.14 -27.58
N PRO A 46 -20.67 -6.97 -26.83
CA PRO A 46 -20.07 -7.98 -25.98
C PRO A 46 -19.47 -9.13 -26.80
N PRO A 47 -18.30 -9.66 -26.40
CA PRO A 47 -17.60 -10.71 -27.15
C PRO A 47 -18.33 -12.06 -27.16
N TRP A 48 -19.37 -12.23 -26.34
CA TRP A 48 -20.23 -13.41 -26.29
C TRP A 48 -21.47 -13.32 -27.20
N GLY A 49 -21.69 -12.21 -27.91
CA GLY A 49 -22.82 -12.03 -28.84
C GLY A 49 -24.15 -11.67 -28.15
N GLU A 50 -25.23 -11.65 -28.93
CA GLU A 50 -26.57 -11.23 -28.49
C GLU A 50 -27.50 -12.40 -28.17
N GLY A 51 -28.08 -12.41 -26.97
CA GLY A 51 -29.41 -12.96 -26.65
C GLY A 51 -29.63 -14.48 -26.77
N ASP A 52 -28.64 -15.26 -27.21
CA ASP A 52 -28.73 -16.71 -27.20
C ASP A 52 -28.42 -17.30 -25.80
N GLU A 53 -28.85 -18.54 -25.55
CA GLU A 53 -28.69 -19.19 -24.24
C GLU A 53 -27.20 -19.33 -23.82
N THR A 54 -26.30 -19.45 -24.81
CA THR A 54 -24.86 -19.58 -24.56
C THR A 54 -24.26 -18.25 -24.12
N ALA A 55 -24.64 -17.16 -24.79
CA ALA A 55 -24.27 -15.79 -24.49
C ALA A 55 -24.73 -15.38 -23.08
N GLU A 56 -25.99 -15.64 -22.74
CA GLU A 56 -26.52 -15.35 -21.41
C GLU A 56 -25.86 -16.20 -20.32
N THR A 57 -25.57 -17.48 -20.60
CA THR A 57 -24.82 -18.34 -19.68
C THR A 57 -23.39 -17.84 -19.46
N PHE A 58 -22.71 -17.39 -20.52
CA PHE A 58 -21.36 -16.84 -20.42
C PHE A 58 -21.36 -15.55 -19.61
N LYS A 59 -22.24 -14.61 -19.96
CA LYS A 59 -22.42 -13.34 -19.26
C LYS A 59 -22.64 -13.54 -17.75
N ALA A 60 -23.53 -14.45 -17.37
CA ALA A 60 -23.82 -14.75 -15.96
C ALA A 60 -22.60 -15.32 -15.20
N LYS A 61 -21.72 -16.05 -15.89
CA LYS A 61 -20.51 -16.65 -15.30
C LYS A 61 -19.30 -15.73 -15.34
N TYR A 62 -19.27 -14.75 -16.24
CA TYR A 62 -18.10 -13.92 -16.47
C TYR A 62 -18.20 -12.56 -15.80
N VAL A 63 -19.33 -11.84 -15.97
CA VAL A 63 -19.46 -10.42 -15.59
C VAL A 63 -19.28 -10.20 -14.10
N GLN A 64 -20.02 -10.92 -13.25
CA GLN A 64 -19.94 -10.72 -11.80
C GLN A 64 -18.57 -11.16 -11.24
N PRO A 65 -18.05 -12.36 -11.55
CA PRO A 65 -16.75 -12.76 -11.03
C PRO A 65 -15.59 -11.89 -11.52
N HIS A 66 -15.68 -11.37 -12.76
CA HIS A 66 -14.72 -10.40 -13.29
C HIS A 66 -14.73 -9.10 -12.48
N ALA A 67 -15.92 -8.52 -12.25
CA ALA A 67 -16.05 -7.30 -11.47
C ALA A 67 -15.55 -7.47 -10.03
N ASP A 68 -15.91 -8.59 -9.38
CA ASP A 68 -15.47 -8.91 -8.02
C ASP A 68 -13.94 -9.04 -7.94
N LEU A 69 -13.32 -9.71 -8.92
CA LEU A 69 -11.87 -9.89 -8.96
C LEU A 69 -11.13 -8.58 -9.24
N ARG A 70 -11.61 -7.78 -10.19
CA ARG A 70 -11.07 -6.43 -10.43
C ARG A 70 -11.06 -5.62 -9.13
N ASP A 71 -12.22 -5.50 -8.50
CA ASP A 71 -12.38 -4.65 -7.32
C ASP A 71 -11.50 -5.14 -6.16
N ALA A 72 -11.33 -6.46 -6.02
CA ALA A 72 -10.42 -7.07 -5.05
C ALA A 72 -8.93 -6.74 -5.34
N LEU A 73 -8.50 -6.78 -6.60
CA LEU A 73 -7.13 -6.46 -6.99
C LEU A 73 -6.79 -4.98 -6.71
N HIS A 74 -7.68 -4.06 -7.07
CA HIS A 74 -7.52 -2.64 -6.76
C HIS A 74 -7.48 -2.37 -5.26
N SER A 75 -8.40 -2.99 -4.51
CA SER A 75 -8.45 -2.87 -3.05
C SER A 75 -7.16 -3.38 -2.38
N LEU A 76 -6.61 -4.49 -2.86
CA LEU A 76 -5.33 -5.02 -2.39
C LEU A 76 -4.19 -4.04 -2.67
N ALA A 77 -4.12 -3.50 -3.89
CA ALA A 77 -3.09 -2.57 -4.27
C ALA A 77 -3.12 -1.28 -3.43
N ASP A 78 -4.31 -0.73 -3.18
CA ASP A 78 -4.51 0.43 -2.32
C ASP A 78 -4.18 0.16 -0.85
N ALA A 79 -4.52 -1.02 -0.34
CA ALA A 79 -4.18 -1.43 1.02
C ALA A 79 -2.66 -1.48 1.23
N ILE A 80 -1.92 -2.04 0.26
CA ILE A 80 -0.45 -2.11 0.31
C ILE A 80 0.15 -0.70 0.26
N THR A 81 -0.27 0.16 -0.66
CA THR A 81 0.19 1.56 -0.73
C THR A 81 -0.09 2.30 0.59
N THR A 82 -1.28 2.11 1.16
CA THR A 82 -1.65 2.72 2.45
C THR A 82 -0.79 2.23 3.60
N ALA A 83 -0.47 0.93 3.64
CA ALA A 83 0.44 0.35 4.63
C ALA A 83 1.86 0.91 4.49
N GLY A 84 2.35 1.08 3.25
CA GLY A 84 3.64 1.70 2.97
C GLY A 84 3.70 3.15 3.46
N ALA A 85 2.68 3.95 3.14
CA ALA A 85 2.57 5.33 3.60
C ALA A 85 2.55 5.43 5.13
N LYS A 86 1.72 4.63 5.82
CA LYS A 86 1.68 4.59 7.29
C LYS A 86 3.03 4.23 7.90
N THR A 87 3.70 3.21 7.33
CA THR A 87 5.03 2.80 7.80
C THR A 87 6.05 3.92 7.63
N LEU A 88 6.05 4.60 6.48
CA LEU A 88 6.94 5.73 6.22
C LEU A 88 6.69 6.88 7.21
N PHE A 89 5.43 7.23 7.47
CA PHE A 89 5.09 8.29 8.42
C PHE A 89 5.50 7.92 9.85
N SER A 90 5.22 6.68 10.30
CA SER A 90 5.72 6.21 11.61
C SER A 90 7.23 6.34 11.73
N GLY A 91 7.97 6.02 10.66
CA GLY A 91 9.43 6.18 10.65
C GLY A 91 9.90 7.65 10.75
N LYS A 92 9.10 8.62 10.29
CA LYS A 92 9.39 10.05 10.48
C LYS A 92 9.05 10.51 11.90
N ASP A 93 7.91 10.06 12.44
CA ASP A 93 7.48 10.37 13.79
C ASP A 93 8.46 9.83 14.83
N PHE A 94 8.98 8.61 14.63
CA PHE A 94 10.02 8.02 15.48
C PHE A 94 11.32 8.83 15.45
N GLN A 95 11.70 9.36 14.29
CA GLN A 95 12.87 10.22 14.18
C GLN A 95 12.66 11.53 14.95
N GLY A 96 11.52 12.20 14.76
CA GLY A 96 11.21 13.43 15.49
C GLY A 96 11.20 13.23 17.01
N ALA A 97 10.60 12.14 17.49
CA ALA A 97 10.62 11.82 18.91
C ALA A 97 12.03 11.54 19.48
N GLN A 98 12.94 10.99 18.66
CA GLN A 98 14.34 10.80 19.03
C GLN A 98 15.10 12.12 19.11
N ASP A 99 14.93 12.97 18.11
CA ASP A 99 15.55 14.29 18.04
C ASP A 99 15.10 15.17 19.23
N ASP A 100 13.79 15.20 19.53
CA ASP A 100 13.22 15.94 20.67
C ASP A 100 13.80 15.46 22.02
N ALA A 101 13.97 14.15 22.17
CA ALA A 101 14.53 13.56 23.39
C ALA A 101 16.02 13.87 23.56
N ILE A 102 16.80 13.86 22.48
CA ILE A 102 18.21 14.27 22.48
C ILE A 102 18.34 15.75 22.85
N ASP A 103 17.50 16.61 22.27
CA ASP A 103 17.50 18.05 22.54
C ASP A 103 17.11 18.35 24.00
N ALA A 104 16.15 17.63 24.56
CA ALA A 104 15.78 17.72 25.97
C ALA A 104 16.94 17.31 26.89
N LEU A 105 17.64 16.20 26.59
CA LEU A 105 18.81 15.77 27.35
C LEU A 105 19.95 16.78 27.31
N HIS A 106 20.20 17.42 26.16
CA HIS A 106 21.20 18.47 26.03
C HIS A 106 20.82 19.75 26.77
N HIS A 107 19.54 20.14 26.77
CA HIS A 107 19.05 21.32 27.49
C HIS A 107 19.02 21.10 29.01
N GLU A 108 18.64 19.93 29.50
CA GLU A 108 18.67 19.61 30.94
C GLU A 108 20.09 19.33 31.46
N GLY A 109 20.96 18.78 30.61
CA GLY A 109 22.37 18.48 30.93
C GLY A 109 23.30 19.70 30.91
N GLY A 110 23.00 20.74 30.13
CA GLY A 110 23.79 21.97 30.01
C GLY A 110 23.70 22.93 31.22
N GLY A 111 22.85 22.63 32.20
CA GLY A 111 22.62 23.45 33.40
C GLY A 111 23.53 23.13 34.60
N ARG A 112 24.53 22.25 34.48
CA ARG A 112 25.46 21.93 35.58
C ARG A 112 26.92 22.18 35.19
N HIS A 113 27.35 23.39 35.54
CA HIS A 113 28.72 23.89 35.77
C HIS A 113 29.63 24.12 34.56
#